data_AF-A0A9E6CE99-F1
#
_entry.id   AF-A0A9E6CE99-F1
#
_cell.length_a   1.000
_cell.length_b   1.000
_cell.length_c   1.000
_cell.angle_alpha   90.00
_cell.angle_beta   90.00
_cell.angle_gamma   90.00
#
_symmetry.space_group_name_H-M   'P 1'
#
loop_
_entity.id
_entity.type
_entity.pdbx_description
1 polymer ?
#
loop_
_entity_poly.entity_id
_entity_poly.type
_entity_poly.pdbx_seq_one_letter_code
_entity_poly.pdbx_strand_id
1 'polypeptide(L)'
;MWGETKNGIPVQIFRPVAEADIKICIGNIEPHYFVRYTEGAKSIMPGVSSRESVSFTHKLMFSPGYIAGKLEGNPTREAIDEVGEAVGINFILNVILNSKKQIVGVVAGDKVAAHRKGCDFADECFKVSIDQQANVVIVSPRGLSQRH
;
A
#
# COMPACT_ATOMS: atom_id res chain seq x y z
N MET A 1 9.99 11.62 -13.93
CA MET A 1 8.72 11.87 -14.67
C MET A 1 7.96 12.95 -13.93
N TRP A 2 7.42 13.92 -14.68
CA TRP A 2 6.54 14.97 -14.18
C TRP A 2 5.30 14.93 -15.03
N GLY A 3 4.13 14.85 -14.41
CA GLY A 3 2.87 14.77 -15.11
C GLY A 3 1.72 14.65 -14.14
N GLU A 4 0.58 14.24 -14.67
CA GLU A 4 -0.68 14.13 -13.94
C GLU A 4 -1.38 12.86 -14.44
N THR A 5 -2.03 12.14 -13.54
CA THR A 5 -2.86 11.00 -13.92
C THR A 5 -4.19 11.46 -14.52
N LYS A 6 -5.01 10.52 -15.02
CA LYS A 6 -6.33 10.84 -15.59
C LYS A 6 -7.24 11.56 -14.61
N ASN A 7 -7.18 11.21 -13.33
CA ASN A 7 -7.99 11.81 -12.26
C ASN A 7 -7.32 13.01 -11.57
N GLY A 8 -6.28 13.58 -12.19
CA GLY A 8 -5.69 14.81 -11.69
C GLY A 8 -4.65 14.64 -10.58
N ILE A 9 -4.09 13.43 -10.43
CA ILE A 9 -3.11 13.17 -9.38
C ILE A 9 -1.72 13.59 -9.88
N PRO A 10 -1.02 14.52 -9.20
CA PRO A 10 0.31 14.93 -9.60
C PRO A 10 1.31 13.77 -9.46
N VAL A 11 2.06 13.48 -10.52
CA VAL A 11 3.07 12.42 -10.59
C VAL A 11 4.45 13.03 -10.74
N GLN A 12 5.22 13.05 -9.65
CA GLN A 12 6.61 13.47 -9.65
C GLN A 12 7.49 12.37 -9.04
N ILE A 13 8.16 11.61 -9.91
CA ILE A 13 8.91 10.40 -9.53
C ILE A 13 10.41 10.61 -9.70
N PHE A 14 11.20 10.07 -8.76
CA PHE A 14 12.66 10.03 -8.81
C PHE A 14 13.15 9.58 -10.20
N ARG A 15 14.02 10.40 -10.81
CA ARG A 15 14.38 10.28 -12.24
C ARG A 15 14.88 8.88 -12.62
N PRO A 16 15.83 8.25 -11.90
CA PRO A 16 16.30 6.90 -12.24
C PRO A 16 15.19 5.85 -12.28
N VAL A 17 14.19 5.95 -11.41
CA VAL A 17 13.05 5.01 -11.44
C VAL A 17 12.13 5.32 -12.60
N ALA A 18 11.86 6.60 -12.86
CA ALA A 18 10.97 7.01 -13.94
C ALA A 18 11.51 6.64 -15.33
N GLU A 19 12.82 6.74 -15.54
CA GLU A 19 13.49 6.49 -16.81
C GLU A 19 13.90 5.02 -17.00
N ALA A 20 13.71 4.17 -15.99
CA ALA A 20 14.05 2.74 -16.10
C ALA A 20 13.17 2.02 -17.13
N ASP A 21 13.80 1.21 -17.99
CA ASP A 21 13.11 0.35 -18.96
C ASP A 21 12.20 -0.69 -18.28
N ILE A 22 12.63 -1.18 -17.12
CA ILE A 22 11.91 -2.16 -16.31
C ILE A 22 11.84 -1.68 -14.86
N LYS A 23 10.63 -1.66 -14.30
CA LYS A 23 10.33 -1.25 -12.92
C LYS A 23 9.71 -2.43 -12.17
N ILE A 24 10.44 -2.94 -11.18
CA ILE A 24 9.99 -4.05 -10.32
C ILE A 24 9.87 -3.53 -8.89
N CYS A 25 8.69 -3.70 -8.28
CA CYS A 25 8.47 -3.29 -6.89
C CYS A 25 8.53 -4.50 -5.96
N ILE A 26 9.42 -4.43 -4.96
CA ILE A 26 9.59 -5.47 -3.95
C ILE A 26 9.28 -4.91 -2.57
N GLY A 27 8.74 -5.76 -1.67
CA GLY A 27 8.44 -5.33 -0.30
C GLY A 27 7.53 -6.27 0.47
N ASN A 28 7.07 -5.84 1.64
CA ASN A 28 6.27 -6.65 2.57
C ASN A 28 4.85 -6.11 2.75
N ILE A 29 3.83 -6.92 2.44
CA ILE A 29 2.43 -6.58 2.67
C ILE A 29 2.15 -6.71 4.18
N GLU A 30 1.79 -5.59 4.81
CA GLU A 30 1.44 -5.48 6.22
C GLU A 30 0.23 -4.54 6.41
N PRO A 31 -0.55 -4.72 7.50
CA PRO A 31 -1.70 -3.85 7.76
C PRO A 31 -1.31 -2.38 7.81
N HIS A 32 -2.06 -1.55 7.09
CA HIS A 32 -1.83 -0.13 7.01
C HIS A 32 -3.15 0.64 7.21
N TYR A 33 -3.19 1.49 8.24
CA TYR A 33 -4.45 2.10 8.70
C TYR A 33 -5.20 2.92 7.64
N PHE A 34 -4.51 3.62 6.72
CA PHE A 34 -5.17 4.42 5.69
C PHE A 34 -5.29 3.86 4.27
N VAL A 35 -4.54 2.82 3.91
CA VAL A 35 -4.63 2.17 2.57
C VAL A 35 -4.95 0.69 2.66
N ARG A 36 -5.40 0.23 3.83
CA ARG A 36 -5.62 -1.16 4.23
C ARG A 36 -4.36 -2.01 4.32
N TYR A 37 -3.55 -2.06 3.26
CA TYR A 37 -2.28 -2.77 3.23
C TYR A 37 -1.18 -1.96 2.52
N THR A 38 0.08 -2.23 2.87
CA THR A 38 1.27 -1.69 2.20
C THR A 38 1.47 -2.29 0.79
N GLU A 39 2.57 -1.91 0.12
CA GLU A 39 3.04 -2.49 -1.15
C GLU A 39 2.09 -2.41 -2.36
N GLY A 40 2.37 -3.20 -3.40
CA GLY A 40 1.92 -2.96 -4.77
C GLY A 40 2.57 -1.70 -5.33
N ALA A 41 1.78 -0.76 -5.83
CA ALA A 41 2.28 0.53 -6.31
C ALA A 41 2.80 1.46 -5.19
N LYS A 42 2.65 1.08 -3.90
CA LYS A 42 3.11 1.90 -2.78
C LYS A 42 4.64 2.10 -2.74
N SER A 43 5.40 1.16 -3.32
CA SER A 43 6.85 1.31 -3.49
C SER A 43 7.21 2.46 -4.45
N ILE A 44 6.28 2.88 -5.31
CA ILE A 44 6.39 4.11 -6.13
C ILE A 44 5.78 5.30 -5.41
N MET A 45 4.51 5.22 -5.02
CA MET A 45 3.75 6.26 -4.32
C MET A 45 3.39 5.81 -2.90
N PRO A 46 4.09 6.26 -1.85
CA PRO A 46 4.99 7.40 -1.81
C PRO A 46 6.49 7.06 -2.03
N GLY A 47 6.87 5.78 -2.14
CA GLY A 47 8.25 5.32 -1.90
C GLY A 47 9.37 6.05 -2.66
N VAL A 48 9.13 6.50 -3.89
CA VAL A 48 10.09 7.30 -4.69
C VAL A 48 9.45 8.54 -5.32
N SER A 49 8.41 9.04 -4.67
CA SER A 49 7.64 10.20 -5.10
C SER A 49 8.09 11.49 -4.39
N SER A 50 7.88 12.64 -5.04
CA SER A 50 8.15 13.94 -4.42
C SER A 50 7.22 14.21 -3.24
N ARG A 51 7.66 15.08 -2.33
CA ARG A 51 6.83 15.51 -1.20
C ARG A 51 5.48 16.09 -1.63
N GLU A 52 5.42 16.75 -2.78
CA GLU A 52 4.19 17.34 -3.30
C GLU A 52 3.17 16.27 -3.68
N SER A 53 3.56 15.29 -4.51
CA SER A 53 2.70 14.17 -4.90
C SER A 53 2.27 13.31 -3.70
N VAL A 54 3.19 13.11 -2.75
CA VAL A 54 2.90 12.42 -1.49
C VAL A 54 1.88 13.21 -0.66
N SER A 55 2.04 14.53 -0.54
CA SER A 55 1.11 15.37 0.22
C SER A 55 -0.28 15.39 -0.40
N PHE A 56 -0.37 15.39 -1.73
CA PHE A 56 -1.65 15.31 -2.44
C PHE A 56 -2.38 14.00 -2.11
N THR A 57 -1.71 12.85 -2.32
CA THR A 57 -2.31 11.53 -2.08
C THR A 57 -2.70 11.33 -0.61
N HIS A 58 -1.91 11.81 0.35
CA HIS A 58 -2.27 11.72 1.77
C HIS A 58 -3.52 12.52 2.12
N LYS A 59 -3.78 13.66 1.46
CA LYS A 59 -5.01 14.45 1.71
C LYS A 59 -6.29 13.70 1.33
N LEU A 60 -6.21 12.71 0.44
CA LEU A 60 -7.36 11.91 0.03
C LEU A 60 -7.93 11.06 1.18
N MET A 61 -7.19 10.86 2.28
CA MET A 61 -7.74 10.21 3.47
C MET A 61 -8.83 11.04 4.17
N PHE A 62 -8.95 12.33 3.83
CA PHE A 62 -10.01 13.21 4.32
C PHE A 62 -11.20 13.32 3.35
N SER A 63 -11.18 12.56 2.25
CA SER A 63 -12.28 12.56 1.28
C SER A 63 -13.58 12.02 1.89
N PRO A 64 -14.75 12.54 1.47
CA PRO A 64 -16.04 12.02 1.92
C PRO A 64 -16.18 10.52 1.69
N GLY A 65 -16.72 9.79 2.67
CA GLY A 65 -16.94 8.35 2.57
C GLY A 65 -15.69 7.48 2.76
N TYR A 66 -14.53 8.08 3.08
CA TYR A 66 -13.34 7.32 3.47
C TYR A 66 -13.61 6.50 4.75
N ILE A 67 -13.20 5.23 4.73
CA ILE A 67 -13.29 4.30 5.86
C ILE A 67 -11.90 3.73 6.12
N ALA A 68 -11.40 3.92 7.35
CA ALA A 68 -10.10 3.41 7.76
C ALA A 68 -10.00 1.90 7.55
N GLY A 69 -8.87 1.47 6.99
CA GLY A 69 -8.63 0.07 6.69
C GLY A 69 -9.51 -0.53 5.60
N LYS A 70 -10.39 0.21 4.88
CA LYS A 70 -11.10 -0.33 3.72
C LYS A 70 -10.18 -0.33 2.49
N LEU A 71 -10.24 -1.39 1.66
CA LEU A 71 -9.47 -1.46 0.42
C LEU A 71 -10.29 -0.95 -0.78
N GLU A 72 -11.50 -1.48 -0.97
CA GLU A 72 -12.40 -1.10 -2.06
C GLU A 72 -13.06 0.27 -1.81
N GLY A 73 -13.04 1.14 -2.82
CA GLY A 73 -13.53 2.51 -2.69
C GLY A 73 -12.63 3.39 -1.82
N ASN A 74 -11.37 2.98 -1.59
CA ASN A 74 -10.41 3.79 -0.84
C ASN A 74 -9.73 4.78 -1.80
N PRO A 75 -10.03 6.08 -1.70
CA PRO A 75 -9.53 7.07 -2.65
C PRO A 75 -8.00 7.20 -2.61
N THR A 76 -7.37 6.97 -1.45
CA THR A 76 -5.91 7.00 -1.36
C THR A 76 -5.28 5.79 -2.03
N ARG A 77 -5.87 4.58 -1.87
CA ARG A 77 -5.36 3.37 -2.54
C ARG A 77 -5.54 3.43 -4.05
N GLU A 78 -6.70 3.86 -4.51
CA GLU A 78 -7.01 4.01 -5.93
C GLU A 78 -6.05 5.00 -6.58
N ALA A 79 -5.75 6.12 -5.90
CA ALA A 79 -4.76 7.07 -6.38
C ALA A 79 -3.34 6.48 -6.46
N ILE A 80 -2.92 5.70 -5.47
CA ILE A 80 -1.63 4.99 -5.49
C ILE A 80 -1.55 4.03 -6.68
N ASP A 81 -2.61 3.26 -6.92
CA ASP A 81 -2.67 2.30 -8.04
C ASP A 81 -2.66 3.01 -9.40
N GLU A 82 -3.37 4.14 -9.52
CA GLU A 82 -3.38 4.96 -10.73
C GLU A 82 -2.00 5.56 -11.03
N VAL A 83 -1.27 6.02 -10.01
CA VAL A 83 0.13 6.43 -10.17
C VAL A 83 0.99 5.26 -10.62
N GLY A 84 0.80 4.06 -10.05
CA GLY A 84 1.53 2.86 -10.46
C GLY A 84 1.29 2.46 -11.92
N GLU A 85 0.07 2.67 -12.42
CA GLU A 85 -0.28 2.51 -13.84
C GLU A 85 0.43 3.56 -14.71
N ALA A 86 0.31 4.84 -14.36
CA ALA A 86 0.93 5.94 -15.11
C ALA A 86 2.46 5.84 -15.20
N VAL A 87 3.11 5.34 -14.15
CA VAL A 87 4.56 5.15 -14.09
C VAL A 87 5.01 3.87 -14.83
N GLY A 88 4.09 2.94 -15.11
CA GLY A 88 4.36 1.70 -15.82
C GLY A 88 5.17 0.70 -14.99
N ILE A 89 4.70 0.34 -13.79
CA ILE A 89 5.28 -0.78 -13.02
C ILE A 89 5.07 -2.07 -13.81
N ASN A 90 6.14 -2.80 -14.09
CA ASN A 90 6.11 -4.01 -14.90
C ASN A 90 5.79 -5.26 -14.08
N PHE A 91 6.25 -5.31 -12.84
CA PHE A 91 6.14 -6.50 -11.99
C PHE A 91 6.22 -6.13 -10.51
N ILE A 92 5.58 -6.92 -9.66
CA ILE A 92 5.78 -6.86 -8.21
C ILE A 92 6.18 -8.22 -7.67
N LEU A 93 6.96 -8.22 -6.58
CA LEU A 93 7.20 -9.38 -5.73
C LEU A 93 7.03 -8.93 -4.28
N ASN A 94 5.92 -9.32 -3.66
CA ASN A 94 5.62 -8.93 -2.30
C ASN A 94 5.48 -10.16 -1.40
N VAL A 95 6.00 -10.05 -0.19
CA VAL A 95 5.96 -11.12 0.82
C VAL A 95 5.03 -10.75 1.96
N ILE A 96 4.46 -11.75 2.62
CA ILE A 96 3.71 -11.61 3.87
C ILE A 96 4.56 -12.26 4.97
N LEU A 97 4.78 -11.53 6.06
CA LEU A 97 5.62 -11.97 7.17
C LEU A 97 4.77 -12.24 8.42
N ASN A 98 5.13 -13.29 9.16
CA ASN A 98 4.57 -13.51 10.49
C ASN A 98 5.25 -12.65 11.57
N SER A 99 4.81 -12.78 12.82
CA SER A 99 5.37 -12.04 13.97
C SER A 99 6.85 -12.30 14.22
N LYS A 100 7.40 -13.41 13.72
CA LYS A 100 8.83 -13.79 13.78
C LYS A 100 9.61 -13.38 12.52
N LYS A 101 9.04 -12.55 11.65
CA LYS A 101 9.61 -12.11 10.36
C LYS A 101 9.90 -13.26 9.38
N GLN A 102 9.22 -14.39 9.54
CA GLN A 102 9.31 -15.51 8.59
C GLN A 102 8.31 -15.31 7.46
N ILE A 103 8.70 -15.64 6.22
CA ILE A 103 7.82 -15.59 5.06
C ILE A 103 6.74 -16.65 5.21
N VAL A 104 5.48 -16.23 5.20
CA VAL A 104 4.30 -17.11 5.25
C VAL A 104 3.46 -17.03 3.99
N GLY A 105 3.72 -16.05 3.12
CA GLY A 105 3.09 -15.93 1.82
C GLY A 105 3.95 -15.11 0.86
N VAL A 106 3.81 -15.40 -0.43
CA VAL A 106 4.48 -14.67 -1.52
C VAL A 106 3.49 -14.47 -2.64
N VAL A 107 3.39 -13.24 -3.14
CA VAL A 107 2.65 -12.90 -4.35
C VAL A 107 3.57 -12.21 -5.34
N ALA A 108 3.41 -12.53 -6.61
CA ALA A 108 4.21 -11.94 -7.67
C ALA A 108 3.41 -11.85 -8.97
N GLY A 109 3.66 -10.82 -9.78
CA GLY A 109 2.94 -10.59 -11.03
C GLY A 109 2.53 -9.14 -11.24
N ASP A 110 1.32 -8.95 -11.78
CA ASP A 110 0.74 -7.62 -12.00
C ASP A 110 0.61 -6.83 -10.68
N LYS A 111 0.91 -5.53 -10.77
CA LYS A 111 0.97 -4.58 -9.65
C LYS A 111 -0.34 -4.44 -8.87
N VAL A 112 -1.49 -4.66 -9.49
CA VAL A 112 -2.79 -4.62 -8.82
C VAL A 112 -3.22 -6.03 -8.46
N ALA A 113 -3.30 -6.94 -9.44
CA ALA A 113 -3.87 -8.27 -9.24
C ALA A 113 -3.07 -9.12 -8.24
N ALA A 114 -1.73 -9.12 -8.32
CA ALA A 114 -0.92 -9.87 -7.35
C ALA A 114 -0.99 -9.24 -5.96
N HIS A 115 -1.02 -7.90 -5.88
CA HIS A 115 -1.17 -7.21 -4.60
C HIS A 115 -2.54 -7.49 -3.95
N ARG A 116 -3.63 -7.54 -4.72
CA ARG A 116 -4.97 -7.88 -4.21
C ARG A 116 -5.00 -9.30 -3.65
N LYS A 117 -4.45 -10.28 -4.37
CA LYS A 117 -4.29 -11.65 -3.84
C LYS A 117 -3.49 -11.68 -2.53
N GLY A 118 -2.46 -10.84 -2.42
CA GLY A 118 -1.68 -10.70 -1.19
C GLY A 118 -2.49 -10.07 -0.05
N CYS A 119 -3.37 -9.11 -0.36
CA CYS A 119 -4.29 -8.53 0.61
C CYS A 119 -5.30 -9.56 1.13
N ASP A 120 -5.83 -10.41 0.26
CA ASP A 120 -6.78 -11.46 0.64
C ASP A 120 -6.12 -12.46 1.61
N PHE A 121 -4.89 -12.89 1.31
CA PHE A 121 -4.12 -13.73 2.23
C PHE A 121 -3.74 -13.00 3.54
N ALA A 122 -3.41 -11.71 3.46
CA ALA A 122 -3.13 -10.89 4.64
C ALA A 122 -4.39 -10.67 5.51
N ASP A 123 -5.58 -10.65 4.92
CA ASP A 123 -6.85 -10.62 5.65
C ASP A 123 -6.99 -11.89 6.50
N GLU A 124 -6.70 -13.07 5.94
CA GLU A 124 -6.71 -14.34 6.69
C GLU A 124 -5.69 -14.36 7.85
N CYS A 125 -4.55 -13.69 7.68
CA CYS A 125 -3.48 -13.67 8.68
C CYS A 125 -3.71 -12.65 9.82
N PHE A 126 -4.26 -11.47 9.50
CA PHE A 126 -4.24 -10.32 10.41
C PHE A 126 -5.60 -9.86 10.90
N LYS A 127 -6.70 -10.21 10.22
CA LYS A 127 -8.03 -9.84 10.71
C LYS A 127 -8.45 -10.74 11.85
N VAL A 128 -9.17 -10.12 12.79
CA VAL A 128 -9.88 -10.82 13.86
C VAL A 128 -11.31 -10.35 13.82
N SER A 129 -12.25 -11.30 13.75
CA SER A 129 -13.68 -11.01 13.88
C SER A 129 -14.02 -10.80 15.35
N ILE A 130 -14.89 -9.84 15.61
CA ILE A 130 -15.50 -9.63 16.93
C ILE A 130 -17.01 -9.83 16.79
N ASP A 131 -17.60 -10.59 17.70
CA ASP A 131 -19.03 -10.94 17.61
C ASP A 131 -19.94 -9.76 17.94
N GLN A 132 -19.44 -8.78 18.71
CA GLN A 132 -20.15 -7.58 19.11
C GLN A 132 -19.18 -6.44 19.42
N GLN A 133 -19.70 -5.21 19.41
CA GLN A 133 -18.92 -4.03 19.81
C GLN A 133 -18.61 -4.09 21.31
N ALA A 134 -17.35 -3.83 21.67
CA ALA A 134 -16.93 -3.71 23.06
C ALA A 134 -17.20 -2.29 23.60
N ASN A 135 -17.55 -2.18 24.88
CA ASN A 135 -17.71 -0.87 25.52
C ASN A 135 -16.38 -0.11 25.68
N VAL A 136 -15.27 -0.82 25.83
CA VAL A 136 -13.92 -0.27 25.98
C VAL A 136 -12.95 -1.13 25.17
N VAL A 137 -12.03 -0.49 24.44
CA VAL A 137 -10.97 -1.15 23.67
C VAL A 137 -9.62 -0.61 24.12
N ILE A 138 -8.67 -1.50 24.44
CA ILE A 138 -7.29 -1.16 24.79
C ILE A 138 -6.38 -1.61 23.64
N VAL A 139 -5.59 -0.69 23.06
CA VAL A 139 -4.67 -0.97 21.95
C VAL A 139 -3.25 -0.49 22.28
N SER A 140 -2.25 -1.14 21.68
CA SER A 140 -0.83 -0.78 21.81
C SER A 140 -0.13 -0.96 20.45
N PRO A 141 0.80 -0.06 20.05
CA PRO A 141 1.44 -0.10 18.73
C PRO A 141 2.53 -1.17 18.56
N ARG A 142 2.46 -2.28 19.32
CA ARG A 142 3.58 -3.20 19.65
C ARG A 142 4.71 -2.45 20.39
N GLY A 143 5.21 -3.05 21.47
CA GLY A 143 6.36 -2.52 22.23
C GLY A 143 7.65 -2.50 21.41
N LEU A 144 8.74 -1.97 21.98
CA LEU A 144 10.05 -1.87 21.32
C LEU A 144 10.47 -3.22 20.71
N SER A 145 10.79 -3.25 19.42
CA SER A 145 11.38 -4.45 18.81
C SER A 145 12.74 -4.69 19.46
N GLN A 146 12.92 -5.82 20.15
CA GLN A 146 14.27 -6.24 20.53
C GLN A 146 15.04 -6.46 19.23
N ARG A 147 16.09 -5.65 19.01
CA ARG A 147 16.98 -5.81 17.87
C ARG A 147 17.64 -7.18 18.01
N HIS A 148 17.45 -8.06 17.03
CA HIS A 148 18.29 -9.24 16.83
C HIS A 148 19.53 -8.81 16.07
#